data_AF-A0A7S0MGG3-F1
#
_entry.id   AF-A0A7S0MGG3-F1
#
_cell.length_a   1.000
_cell.length_b   1.000
_cell.length_c   1.000
_cell.angle_alpha   90.00
_cell.angle_beta   90.00
_cell.angle_gamma   90.00
#
_symmetry.space_group_name_H-M   'P 1'
#
loop_
_entity.id
_entity.type
_entity.pdbx_description
1 polymer ?
#
loop_
_entity_poly.entity_id
_entity_poly.type
_entity_poly.pdbx_seq_one_letter_code
_entity_poly.pdbx_strand_id
1 'polypeptide(L)'
;KMSNSRNGRPAERLEILRNVSKDLWIRLEDVKTSLLDPELPWTEKSLKKAREIMHKKFPEYPSLSELEKSQGPQELQSRSQKICEQLEDWYLAFFDFVEWKEESWKLLTELADDFFCPEYVENPDFYALILEILCSYVQLTLLVAQIQDRESLISFYAYCYQYASGSAEVGFSRIAQHLSVQTVDKCSALSFLRKQFLDLPTGHMLRRVSMVDYVGKLLLGSGDGLGGVLGVYQNLSRKELCRECSAGVLGVMLRPEEVQYPSGLGLDEKDMFLYHDLPDMSRMLAWMTWGLFACPNLIFRHKGGVELMKEVVMAGWRSDERSLELNIHEELYEVWHDKAFLAELERAVPDKKLCREHKDEFRRAIEHCVCAAPALRAQRQQALLSALSLILHQLQDCPALLGPHLPLVRSALALARDEAAWFVRHQAPFPR
;
A
#
# COMPACT_ATOMS: atom_id res chain seq x y z
N LYS A 1 -22.90 -12.11 -25.70
CA LYS A 1 -22.59 -12.54 -24.31
C LYS A 1 -22.44 -11.31 -23.39
N MET A 2 -23.48 -10.47 -23.28
CA MET A 2 -23.45 -9.23 -22.46
C MET A 2 -24.52 -9.23 -21.36
N SER A 3 -24.98 -10.40 -20.90
CA SER A 3 -26.13 -10.49 -19.99
C SER A 3 -25.80 -10.86 -18.54
N ASN A 4 -24.53 -11.10 -18.18
CA ASN A 4 -24.14 -11.37 -16.78
C ASN A 4 -23.27 -10.29 -16.11
N SER A 5 -22.75 -9.29 -16.85
CA SER A 5 -21.85 -8.29 -16.24
C SER A 5 -22.56 -7.27 -15.34
N ARG A 6 -23.88 -7.11 -15.46
CA ARG A 6 -24.66 -6.20 -14.59
C ARG A 6 -24.85 -6.69 -13.15
N ASN A 7 -24.56 -7.95 -12.85
CA ASN A 7 -24.73 -8.53 -11.50
C ASN A 7 -23.43 -8.54 -10.67
N GLY A 8 -22.30 -8.07 -11.20
CA GLY A 8 -21.01 -8.13 -10.51
C GLY A 8 -20.81 -7.11 -9.40
N ARG A 9 -21.59 -6.00 -9.41
CA ARG A 9 -21.54 -4.90 -8.41
C ARG A 9 -20.12 -4.60 -7.91
N PRO A 10 -19.18 -4.28 -8.84
CA PRO A 10 -17.77 -4.18 -8.50
C PRO A 10 -17.51 -3.02 -7.53
N ALA A 11 -18.23 -1.89 -7.67
CA ALA A 11 -18.08 -0.75 -6.78
C ALA A 11 -18.42 -1.11 -5.33
N GLU A 12 -19.53 -1.80 -5.11
CA GLU A 12 -19.97 -2.22 -3.77
C GLU A 12 -19.00 -3.24 -3.16
N ARG A 13 -18.52 -4.21 -3.95
CA ARG A 13 -17.53 -5.18 -3.49
C ARG A 13 -16.20 -4.51 -3.13
N LEU A 14 -15.74 -3.57 -3.94
CA LEU A 14 -14.53 -2.80 -3.67
C LEU A 14 -14.69 -1.99 -2.37
N GLU A 15 -15.81 -1.32 -2.18
CA GLU A 15 -16.07 -0.51 -0.98
C GLU A 15 -16.12 -1.37 0.29
N ILE A 16 -16.80 -2.53 0.25
CA ILE A 16 -16.85 -3.46 1.38
C ILE A 16 -15.43 -3.96 1.72
N LEU A 17 -14.69 -4.46 0.74
CA LEU A 17 -13.34 -4.99 0.96
C LEU A 17 -12.38 -3.92 1.46
N ARG A 18 -12.52 -2.68 1.01
CA ARG A 18 -11.76 -1.53 1.50
C ARG A 18 -12.08 -1.22 2.95
N ASN A 19 -13.34 -1.28 3.37
CA ASN A 19 -13.68 -1.03 4.77
C ASN A 19 -13.14 -2.16 5.66
N VAL A 20 -13.30 -3.41 5.23
CA VAL A 20 -12.72 -4.59 5.92
C VAL A 20 -11.19 -4.48 6.02
N SER A 21 -10.49 -3.99 4.99
CA SER A 21 -9.02 -3.87 5.04
C SER A 21 -8.55 -2.88 6.11
N LYS A 22 -9.31 -1.81 6.36
CA LYS A 22 -9.00 -0.83 7.43
C LYS A 22 -9.14 -1.44 8.82
N ASP A 23 -10.18 -2.24 9.03
CA ASP A 23 -10.44 -2.91 10.32
C ASP A 23 -9.43 -4.04 10.56
N LEU A 24 -9.12 -4.82 9.52
CA LEU A 24 -8.08 -5.85 9.55
C LEU A 24 -6.71 -5.27 9.90
N TRP A 25 -6.38 -4.10 9.35
CA TRP A 25 -5.14 -3.42 9.70
C TRP A 25 -5.03 -3.21 11.21
N ILE A 26 -6.06 -2.64 11.82
CA ILE A 26 -6.08 -2.32 13.26
C ILE A 26 -5.92 -3.60 14.09
N ARG A 27 -6.64 -4.67 13.73
CA ARG A 27 -6.56 -5.96 14.43
C ARG A 27 -5.19 -6.60 14.30
N LEU A 28 -4.59 -6.60 13.10
CA LEU A 28 -3.26 -7.18 12.89
C LEU A 28 -2.15 -6.35 13.54
N GLU A 29 -2.31 -5.03 13.61
CA GLU A 29 -1.41 -4.15 14.34
C GLU A 29 -1.48 -4.39 15.85
N ASP A 30 -2.69 -4.57 16.39
CA ASP A 30 -2.89 -4.97 17.78
C ASP A 30 -2.26 -6.34 18.10
N VAL A 31 -2.40 -7.31 17.19
CA VAL A 31 -1.69 -8.60 17.28
C VAL A 31 -0.17 -8.39 17.26
N LYS A 32 0.34 -7.57 16.34
CA LYS A 32 1.78 -7.27 16.23
C LYS A 32 2.34 -6.72 17.54
N THR A 33 1.60 -5.83 18.22
CA THR A 33 2.00 -5.28 19.51
C THR A 33 1.83 -6.28 20.66
N SER A 34 0.72 -7.02 20.68
CA SER A 34 0.39 -7.96 21.75
C SER A 34 1.34 -9.16 21.80
N LEU A 35 1.85 -9.61 20.65
CA LEU A 35 2.80 -10.73 20.58
C LEU A 35 4.21 -10.38 21.10
N LEU A 36 4.46 -9.13 21.48
CA LEU A 36 5.69 -8.71 22.16
C LEU A 36 5.64 -8.97 23.68
N ASP A 37 4.49 -9.39 24.21
CA ASP A 37 4.33 -9.67 25.64
C ASP A 37 5.19 -10.87 26.09
N PRO A 38 6.06 -10.71 27.10
CA PRO A 38 6.86 -11.82 27.63
C PRO A 38 6.03 -12.90 28.35
N GLU A 39 4.77 -12.67 28.69
CA GLU A 39 3.90 -13.60 29.45
C GLU A 39 3.07 -14.56 28.57
N LEU A 40 3.39 -14.67 27.27
CA LEU A 40 2.65 -15.54 26.35
C LEU A 40 2.89 -17.04 26.59
N PRO A 41 1.93 -17.93 26.27
CA PRO A 41 2.03 -19.36 26.58
C PRO A 41 3.30 -20.04 26.01
N TRP A 42 3.83 -19.57 24.89
CA TRP A 42 5.01 -20.15 24.23
C TRP A 42 6.36 -19.57 24.71
N THR A 43 6.36 -18.61 25.64
CA THR A 43 7.57 -18.13 26.32
C THR A 43 7.83 -18.89 27.63
N GLU A 44 6.81 -19.60 28.15
CA GLU A 44 6.91 -20.40 29.37
C GLU A 44 7.93 -21.56 29.21
N LYS A 45 8.80 -21.73 30.22
CA LYS A 45 9.85 -22.78 30.21
C LYS A 45 9.28 -24.20 30.12
N SER A 46 8.10 -24.43 30.69
CA SER A 46 7.40 -25.72 30.66
C SER A 46 6.99 -26.12 29.24
N LEU A 47 6.61 -25.15 28.40
CA LEU A 47 6.07 -25.35 27.05
C LEU A 47 7.13 -25.18 25.94
N LYS A 48 8.39 -24.92 26.30
CA LYS A 48 9.48 -24.73 25.34
C LYS A 48 9.69 -25.92 24.39
N LYS A 49 9.67 -27.15 24.92
CA LYS A 49 9.81 -28.38 24.10
C LYS A 49 8.63 -28.57 23.15
N ALA A 50 7.42 -28.24 23.61
CA ALA A 50 6.23 -28.28 22.76
C ALA A 50 6.37 -27.28 21.60
N ARG A 51 6.76 -26.03 21.88
CA ARG A 51 7.05 -25.01 20.85
C ARG A 51 8.07 -25.49 19.81
N GLU A 52 9.18 -26.09 20.23
CA GLU A 52 10.21 -26.60 19.31
C GLU A 52 9.67 -27.69 18.36
N ILE A 53 8.78 -28.55 18.85
CA ILE A 53 8.12 -29.57 18.01
C ILE A 53 7.14 -28.91 17.04
N MET A 54 6.33 -27.97 17.52
CA MET A 54 5.34 -27.25 16.70
C MET A 54 6.02 -26.49 15.55
N HIS A 55 7.09 -25.76 15.84
CA HIS A 55 7.82 -25.00 14.85
C HIS A 55 8.50 -25.89 13.80
N LYS A 56 9.00 -27.08 14.17
CA LYS A 56 9.61 -28.03 13.22
C LYS A 56 8.61 -28.64 12.24
N LYS A 57 7.35 -28.76 12.64
CA LYS A 57 6.29 -29.38 11.84
C LYS A 57 5.47 -28.39 11.04
N PHE A 58 5.50 -27.11 11.40
CA PHE A 58 4.80 -26.08 10.65
C PHE A 58 5.22 -26.12 9.18
N PRO A 59 4.28 -26.18 8.21
CA PRO A 59 2.84 -25.91 8.29
C PRO A 59 1.91 -27.14 8.41
N GLU A 60 2.43 -28.34 8.71
CA GLU A 60 1.60 -29.56 8.83
C GLU A 60 0.68 -29.50 10.04
N TYR A 61 -0.53 -30.07 9.90
CA TYR A 61 -1.50 -30.08 10.99
C TYR A 61 -0.94 -30.88 12.18
N PRO A 62 -1.07 -30.33 13.39
CA PRO A 62 -0.54 -30.97 14.58
C PRO A 62 -1.08 -32.36 14.93
N SER A 63 -0.19 -33.34 15.15
CA SER A 63 -0.55 -34.69 15.62
C SER A 63 -0.43 -34.82 17.15
N LEU A 64 -1.58 -35.00 17.84
CA LEU A 64 -1.64 -35.13 19.31
C LEU A 64 -0.73 -36.25 19.86
N SER A 65 -0.67 -37.39 19.17
CA SER A 65 0.07 -38.58 19.60
C SER A 65 1.58 -38.40 19.71
N GLU A 66 2.13 -37.39 19.04
CA GLU A 66 3.55 -37.07 19.09
C GLU A 66 3.86 -35.99 20.13
N LEU A 67 2.93 -35.07 20.34
CA LEU A 67 3.05 -34.10 21.41
C LEU A 67 2.99 -34.79 22.78
N GLU A 68 2.09 -35.77 22.95
CA GLU A 68 1.94 -36.58 24.17
C GLU A 68 3.22 -37.31 24.62
N LYS A 69 4.18 -37.54 23.72
CA LYS A 69 5.49 -38.15 24.04
C LYS A 69 6.49 -37.16 24.65
N SER A 70 6.16 -35.87 24.68
CA SER A 70 7.01 -34.79 25.19
C SER A 70 6.59 -34.33 26.59
N GLN A 71 7.43 -33.50 27.24
CA GLN A 71 7.09 -32.86 28.52
C GLN A 71 6.28 -31.57 28.26
N GLY A 72 5.20 -31.34 29.01
CA GLY A 72 4.30 -30.17 28.86
C GLY A 72 2.85 -30.39 28.34
N PRO A 73 2.51 -31.46 27.60
CA PRO A 73 1.16 -31.64 27.01
C PRO A 73 0.04 -31.71 28.05
N GLN A 74 0.30 -32.31 29.22
CA GLN A 74 -0.69 -32.41 30.31
C GLN A 74 -1.07 -31.05 30.88
N GLU A 75 -0.10 -30.13 30.95
CA GLU A 75 -0.33 -28.75 31.39
C GLU A 75 -1.12 -27.97 30.33
N LEU A 76 -0.75 -28.12 29.06
CA LEU A 76 -1.44 -27.50 27.92
C LEU A 76 -2.87 -28.01 27.78
N GLN A 77 -3.11 -29.30 28.00
CA GLN A 77 -4.45 -29.90 28.02
C GLN A 77 -5.31 -29.30 29.14
N SER A 78 -4.76 -29.14 30.36
CA SER A 78 -5.48 -28.58 31.50
C SER A 78 -5.85 -27.10 31.33
N ARG A 79 -5.03 -26.33 30.61
CA ARG A 79 -5.21 -24.88 30.35
C ARG A 79 -5.81 -24.58 28.98
N SER A 80 -6.13 -25.60 28.19
CA SER A 80 -6.51 -25.49 26.77
C SER A 80 -7.66 -24.53 26.51
N GLN A 81 -8.76 -24.62 27.26
CA GLN A 81 -9.92 -23.74 27.11
C GLN A 81 -9.56 -22.26 27.33
N LYS A 82 -8.85 -21.96 28.42
CA LYS A 82 -8.45 -20.59 28.76
C LYS A 82 -7.47 -20.01 27.72
N ILE A 83 -6.56 -20.83 27.22
CA ILE A 83 -5.60 -20.41 26.18
C ILE A 83 -6.33 -20.18 24.85
N CYS A 84 -7.33 -21.01 24.50
CA CYS A 84 -8.16 -20.78 23.33
C CYS A 84 -8.88 -19.44 23.41
N GLU A 85 -9.58 -19.15 24.51
CA GLU A 85 -10.31 -17.89 24.70
C GLU A 85 -9.37 -16.66 24.58
N GLN A 86 -8.13 -16.77 25.08
CA GLN A 86 -7.15 -15.70 24.98
C GLN A 86 -6.61 -15.49 23.56
N LEU A 87 -6.44 -16.57 22.78
CA LEU A 87 -5.82 -16.52 21.45
C LEU A 87 -6.84 -16.41 20.31
N GLU A 88 -8.13 -16.60 20.58
CA GLU A 88 -9.20 -16.69 19.57
C GLU A 88 -9.29 -15.44 18.70
N ASP A 89 -9.37 -14.24 19.31
CA ASP A 89 -9.49 -12.99 18.55
C ASP A 89 -8.31 -12.76 17.60
N TRP A 90 -7.10 -13.12 18.05
CA TRP A 90 -5.88 -13.02 17.26
C TRP A 90 -5.82 -14.06 16.15
N TYR A 91 -6.25 -15.30 16.43
CA TYR A 91 -6.36 -16.35 15.42
C TYR A 91 -7.36 -15.95 14.33
N LEU A 92 -8.54 -15.46 14.72
CA LEU A 92 -9.56 -14.98 13.80
C LEU A 92 -9.06 -13.80 12.96
N ALA A 93 -8.18 -12.93 13.48
CA ALA A 93 -7.60 -11.85 12.67
C ALA A 93 -6.76 -12.39 11.49
N PHE A 94 -6.00 -13.48 11.69
CA PHE A 94 -5.29 -14.14 10.60
C PHE A 94 -6.24 -14.89 9.65
N PHE A 95 -7.29 -15.51 10.18
CA PHE A 95 -8.30 -16.16 9.36
C PHE A 95 -8.98 -15.16 8.41
N ASP A 96 -9.47 -14.05 8.97
CA ASP A 96 -10.15 -12.99 8.23
C ASP A 96 -9.21 -12.32 7.21
N PHE A 97 -7.92 -12.17 7.55
CA PHE A 97 -6.90 -11.68 6.62
C PHE A 97 -6.77 -12.58 5.38
N VAL A 98 -6.67 -13.90 5.58
CA VAL A 98 -6.52 -14.84 4.46
C VAL A 98 -7.77 -14.84 3.59
N GLU A 99 -8.96 -14.81 4.19
CA GLU A 99 -10.23 -14.71 3.46
C GLU A 99 -10.31 -13.42 2.64
N TRP A 100 -10.04 -12.28 3.27
CA TRP A 100 -10.02 -10.99 2.61
C TRP A 100 -9.00 -10.94 1.47
N LYS A 101 -7.81 -11.52 1.66
CA LYS A 101 -6.75 -11.53 0.65
C LYS A 101 -7.16 -12.33 -0.59
N GLU A 102 -7.76 -13.50 -0.40
CA GLU A 102 -8.24 -14.33 -1.51
C GLU A 102 -9.38 -13.64 -2.29
N GLU A 103 -10.38 -13.09 -1.60
CA GLU A 103 -11.49 -12.38 -2.25
C GLU A 103 -11.05 -11.08 -2.93
N SER A 104 -10.10 -10.35 -2.34
CA SER A 104 -9.50 -9.15 -2.95
C SER A 104 -8.72 -9.50 -4.21
N TRP A 105 -7.90 -10.55 -4.17
CA TRP A 105 -7.16 -11.01 -5.34
C TRP A 105 -8.11 -11.43 -6.46
N LYS A 106 -9.15 -12.20 -6.14
CA LYS A 106 -10.18 -12.63 -7.08
C LYS A 106 -10.91 -11.45 -7.72
N LEU A 107 -11.28 -10.42 -6.96
CA LEU A 107 -11.93 -9.23 -7.51
C LEU A 107 -11.00 -8.41 -8.41
N LEU A 108 -9.76 -8.15 -7.99
CA LEU A 108 -8.76 -7.44 -8.81
C LEU A 108 -8.53 -8.16 -10.15
N THR A 109 -8.50 -9.48 -10.06
CA THR A 109 -8.39 -10.43 -11.16
C THR A 109 -9.63 -10.32 -12.08
N GLU A 110 -10.86 -10.35 -11.56
CA GLU A 110 -12.07 -10.16 -12.37
C GLU A 110 -12.08 -8.81 -13.09
N LEU A 111 -11.68 -7.72 -12.42
CA LEU A 111 -11.59 -6.37 -13.00
C LEU A 111 -10.57 -6.26 -14.12
N ALA A 112 -9.41 -6.89 -13.97
CA ALA A 112 -8.38 -6.94 -14.99
C ALA A 112 -8.86 -7.68 -16.26
N ASP A 113 -9.70 -8.70 -16.11
CA ASP A 113 -10.20 -9.53 -17.21
C ASP A 113 -11.32 -8.89 -18.01
N ASP A 114 -12.19 -8.14 -17.34
CA ASP A 114 -13.26 -7.39 -17.99
C ASP A 114 -12.72 -6.17 -18.77
N PHE A 115 -11.39 -5.96 -18.80
CA PHE A 115 -10.69 -4.83 -19.42
C PHE A 115 -11.24 -3.47 -18.95
N PHE A 116 -11.81 -3.43 -17.75
CA PHE A 116 -12.37 -2.21 -17.21
C PHE A 116 -11.25 -1.32 -16.67
N CYS A 117 -10.82 -0.38 -17.51
CA CYS A 117 -9.86 0.66 -17.17
C CYS A 117 -10.40 1.99 -17.74
N PRO A 118 -11.27 2.71 -17.00
CA PRO A 118 -11.64 4.09 -17.38
C PRO A 118 -10.38 4.96 -17.38
N GLU A 119 -10.43 6.23 -17.79
CA GLU A 119 -9.32 7.15 -17.43
C GLU A 119 -9.53 7.69 -16.01
N TYR A 120 -8.45 8.09 -15.31
CA TYR A 120 -8.57 8.62 -13.95
C TYR A 120 -9.56 9.80 -13.87
N VAL A 121 -9.52 10.68 -14.88
CA VAL A 121 -10.36 11.89 -14.97
C VAL A 121 -11.84 11.55 -15.14
N GLU A 122 -12.17 10.39 -15.72
CA GLU A 122 -13.57 9.98 -15.95
C GLU A 122 -14.23 9.49 -14.67
N ASN A 123 -13.49 8.76 -13.82
CA ASN A 123 -14.02 8.21 -12.58
C ASN A 123 -12.94 8.07 -11.50
N PRO A 124 -12.55 9.19 -10.86
CA PRO A 124 -11.48 9.22 -9.87
C PRO A 124 -11.81 8.39 -8.63
N ASP A 125 -13.07 8.36 -8.21
CA ASP A 125 -13.52 7.61 -7.02
C ASP A 125 -13.37 6.09 -7.22
N PHE A 126 -13.79 5.58 -8.38
CA PHE A 126 -13.65 4.16 -8.69
C PHE A 126 -12.17 3.76 -8.84
N TYR A 127 -11.37 4.64 -9.43
CA TYR A 127 -9.91 4.49 -9.49
C TYR A 127 -9.28 4.39 -8.10
N ALA A 128 -9.67 5.30 -7.21
CA ALA A 128 -9.20 5.31 -5.83
C ALA A 128 -9.55 4.00 -5.12
N LEU A 129 -10.76 3.47 -5.29
CA LEU A 129 -11.16 2.19 -4.70
C LEU A 129 -10.28 1.02 -5.16
N ILE A 130 -9.98 0.91 -6.46
CA ILE A 130 -9.12 -0.17 -6.98
C ILE A 130 -7.70 -0.05 -6.42
N LEU A 131 -7.12 1.15 -6.51
CA LEU A 131 -5.75 1.39 -6.08
C LEU A 131 -5.58 1.28 -4.57
N GLU A 132 -6.58 1.68 -3.78
CA GLU A 132 -6.57 1.52 -2.32
C GLU A 132 -6.62 0.04 -1.91
N ILE A 133 -7.38 -0.81 -2.60
CA ILE A 133 -7.36 -2.26 -2.35
C ILE A 133 -6.03 -2.88 -2.77
N LEU A 134 -5.50 -2.49 -3.93
CA LEU A 134 -4.19 -2.96 -4.39
C LEU A 134 -3.10 -2.60 -3.38
N CYS A 135 -3.09 -1.35 -2.90
CA CYS A 135 -2.16 -0.92 -1.86
C CYS A 135 -2.37 -1.70 -0.57
N SER A 136 -3.61 -1.80 -0.08
CA SER A 136 -3.94 -2.57 1.12
C SER A 136 -3.48 -4.03 1.00
N TYR A 137 -3.61 -4.63 -0.19
CA TYR A 137 -3.22 -6.02 -0.45
C TYR A 137 -1.73 -6.23 -0.25
N VAL A 138 -0.92 -5.31 -0.79
CA VAL A 138 0.54 -5.30 -0.61
C VAL A 138 0.88 -5.01 0.85
N GLN A 139 0.34 -3.94 1.41
CA GLN A 139 0.68 -3.46 2.75
C GLN A 139 0.32 -4.48 3.84
N LEU A 140 -0.89 -5.05 3.83
CA LEU A 140 -1.32 -6.05 4.83
C LEU A 140 -0.49 -7.35 4.73
N THR A 141 -0.11 -7.76 3.52
CA THR A 141 0.78 -8.92 3.32
C THR A 141 2.15 -8.67 3.96
N LEU A 142 2.69 -7.46 3.82
CA LEU A 142 3.96 -7.08 4.43
C LEU A 142 3.84 -6.90 5.94
N LEU A 143 2.72 -6.37 6.43
CA LEU A 143 2.45 -6.26 7.86
C LEU A 143 2.46 -7.65 8.52
N VAL A 144 1.74 -8.62 7.95
CA VAL A 144 1.73 -10.01 8.43
C VAL A 144 3.12 -10.63 8.41
N ALA A 145 3.92 -10.35 7.38
CA ALA A 145 5.31 -10.83 7.30
C ALA A 145 6.22 -10.25 8.40
N GLN A 146 5.88 -9.09 8.99
CA GLN A 146 6.59 -8.48 10.11
C GLN A 146 6.11 -8.95 11.49
N ILE A 147 4.98 -9.65 11.58
CA ILE A 147 4.47 -10.15 12.87
C ILE A 147 5.36 -11.32 13.33
N GLN A 148 5.99 -11.15 14.49
CA GLN A 148 6.84 -12.18 15.12
C GLN A 148 5.99 -13.26 15.79
N ASP A 149 6.53 -14.46 15.97
CA ASP A 149 5.90 -15.59 16.66
C ASP A 149 4.49 -16.02 16.16
N ARG A 150 4.06 -15.52 14.99
CA ARG A 150 2.78 -15.87 14.35
C ARG A 150 2.58 -17.39 14.14
N GLU A 151 3.64 -18.12 13.82
CA GLU A 151 3.58 -19.59 13.66
C GLU A 151 3.28 -20.28 14.99
N SER A 152 3.82 -19.74 16.10
CA SER A 152 3.56 -20.25 17.44
C SER A 152 2.12 -19.96 17.83
N LEU A 153 1.60 -18.75 17.57
CA LEU A 153 0.20 -18.41 17.83
C LEU A 153 -0.77 -19.36 17.13
N ILE A 154 -0.63 -19.52 15.81
CA ILE A 154 -1.52 -20.36 14.99
C ILE A 154 -1.44 -21.84 15.41
N SER A 155 -0.22 -22.33 15.69
CA SER A 155 -0.02 -23.71 16.15
C SER A 155 -0.62 -23.95 17.53
N PHE A 156 -0.31 -23.09 18.51
CA PHE A 156 -0.81 -23.25 19.88
C PHE A 156 -2.33 -23.19 19.95
N TYR A 157 -2.96 -22.29 19.18
CA TYR A 157 -4.41 -22.22 19.09
C TYR A 157 -4.99 -23.53 18.55
N ALA A 158 -4.47 -24.06 17.43
CA ALA A 158 -4.96 -25.31 16.85
C ALA A 158 -4.81 -26.52 17.78
N TYR A 159 -3.69 -26.64 18.49
CA TYR A 159 -3.51 -27.69 19.51
C TYR A 159 -4.50 -27.54 20.67
N CYS A 160 -4.63 -26.33 21.24
CA CYS A 160 -5.54 -26.09 22.36
C CYS A 160 -6.99 -26.32 21.95
N TYR A 161 -7.36 -25.92 20.74
CA TYR A 161 -8.69 -26.14 20.18
C TYR A 161 -8.99 -27.63 20.05
N GLN A 162 -8.02 -28.42 19.57
CA GLN A 162 -8.15 -29.86 19.46
C GLN A 162 -8.27 -30.55 20.83
N TYR A 163 -7.52 -30.09 21.84
CA TYR A 163 -7.65 -30.59 23.21
C TYR A 163 -8.99 -30.23 23.86
N ALA A 164 -9.52 -29.04 23.60
CA ALA A 164 -10.75 -28.54 24.20
C ALA A 164 -12.03 -29.10 23.52
N SER A 165 -12.03 -29.17 22.18
CA SER A 165 -13.21 -29.56 21.38
C SER A 165 -13.18 -31.02 20.91
N GLY A 166 -12.01 -31.67 20.94
CA GLY A 166 -11.79 -33.01 20.37
C GLY A 166 -11.77 -33.06 18.84
N SER A 167 -11.92 -31.92 18.15
CA SER A 167 -11.96 -31.81 16.69
C SER A 167 -10.78 -31.01 16.15
N ALA A 168 -10.38 -31.29 14.91
CA ALA A 168 -9.38 -30.49 14.23
C ALA A 168 -9.96 -29.13 13.84
N GLU A 169 -9.16 -28.08 13.96
CA GLU A 169 -9.54 -26.74 13.48
C GLU A 169 -9.43 -26.71 11.95
N VAL A 170 -10.45 -26.19 11.27
CA VAL A 170 -10.62 -26.29 9.81
C VAL A 170 -9.79 -25.24 9.05
N GLY A 171 -9.60 -24.04 9.61
CA GLY A 171 -8.87 -22.93 9.00
C GLY A 171 -7.34 -23.06 9.05
N PHE A 172 -6.81 -23.92 9.91
CA PHE A 172 -5.39 -23.99 10.24
C PHE A 172 -4.55 -24.25 9.00
N SER A 173 -4.91 -25.25 8.20
CA SER A 173 -4.11 -25.62 7.02
C SER A 173 -4.04 -24.48 6.01
N ARG A 174 -5.15 -23.73 5.85
CA ARG A 174 -5.23 -22.58 4.94
C ARG A 174 -4.33 -21.44 5.42
N ILE A 175 -4.40 -21.09 6.71
CA ILE A 175 -3.55 -20.03 7.30
C ILE A 175 -2.09 -20.46 7.30
N ALA A 176 -1.79 -21.69 7.71
CA ALA A 176 -0.43 -22.20 7.83
C ALA A 176 0.30 -22.21 6.47
N GLN A 177 -0.35 -22.66 5.41
CA GLN A 177 0.18 -22.59 4.05
C GLN A 177 0.45 -21.14 3.62
N HIS A 178 -0.44 -20.22 3.98
CA HIS A 178 -0.26 -18.81 3.69
C HIS A 178 0.99 -18.25 4.35
N LEU A 179 1.13 -18.48 5.66
CA LEU A 179 2.23 -17.97 6.45
C LEU A 179 3.58 -18.59 6.05
N SER A 180 3.61 -19.88 5.74
CA SER A 180 4.84 -20.60 5.40
C SER A 180 5.35 -20.32 3.98
N VAL A 181 4.47 -19.96 3.04
CA VAL A 181 4.84 -19.75 1.63
C VAL A 181 4.90 -18.28 1.27
N GLN A 182 3.97 -17.46 1.76
CA GLN A 182 3.76 -16.10 1.25
C GLN A 182 4.30 -15.01 2.16
N THR A 183 4.46 -15.27 3.46
CA THR A 183 4.80 -14.22 4.44
C THR A 183 5.88 -14.65 5.44
N VAL A 184 6.89 -15.43 5.00
CA VAL A 184 7.99 -15.91 5.87
C VAL A 184 8.80 -14.75 6.45
N ASP A 185 9.19 -13.82 5.59
CA ASP A 185 9.84 -12.58 5.96
C ASP A 185 9.45 -11.51 4.94
N LYS A 186 9.83 -10.26 5.22
CA LYS A 186 9.54 -9.13 4.33
C LYS A 186 10.05 -9.36 2.90
N CYS A 187 11.27 -9.87 2.74
CA CYS A 187 11.90 -10.06 1.44
C CYS A 187 11.23 -11.17 0.62
N SER A 188 10.88 -12.30 1.25
CA SER A 188 10.12 -13.37 0.59
C SER A 188 8.71 -12.93 0.24
N ALA A 189 8.05 -12.15 1.10
CA ALA A 189 6.72 -11.61 0.83
C ALA A 189 6.71 -10.69 -0.39
N LEU A 190 7.68 -9.77 -0.50
CA LEU A 190 7.82 -8.93 -1.70
C LEU A 190 8.12 -9.77 -2.95
N SER A 191 9.01 -10.75 -2.84
CA SER A 191 9.35 -11.64 -3.96
C SER A 191 8.13 -12.45 -4.44
N PHE A 192 7.33 -12.96 -3.50
CA PHE A 192 6.08 -13.64 -3.78
C PHE A 192 5.07 -12.72 -4.47
N LEU A 193 4.84 -11.52 -3.92
CA LEU A 193 3.94 -10.52 -4.51
C LEU A 193 4.35 -10.16 -5.94
N ARG A 194 5.64 -9.87 -6.16
CA ARG A 194 6.16 -9.52 -7.49
C ARG A 194 5.91 -10.64 -8.50
N LYS A 195 6.16 -11.88 -8.10
CA LYS A 195 5.87 -13.04 -8.94
C LYS A 195 4.36 -13.20 -9.19
N GLN A 196 3.54 -13.08 -8.16
CA GLN A 196 2.08 -13.21 -8.26
C GLN A 196 1.48 -12.17 -9.22
N PHE A 197 1.97 -10.93 -9.20
CA PHE A 197 1.49 -9.88 -10.10
C PHE A 197 1.99 -10.06 -11.54
N LEU A 198 3.18 -10.64 -11.71
CA LEU A 198 3.79 -10.89 -13.01
C LEU A 198 3.16 -12.10 -13.74
N ASP A 199 2.84 -13.15 -12.98
CA ASP A 199 2.26 -14.38 -13.50
C ASP A 199 0.87 -14.11 -14.12
N LEU A 200 0.59 -14.81 -15.23
CA LEU A 200 -0.76 -14.81 -15.79
C LEU A 200 -1.69 -15.56 -14.83
N PRO A 201 -2.83 -14.97 -14.41
CA PRO A 201 -3.67 -15.63 -13.42
C PRO A 201 -4.23 -16.96 -13.94
N THR A 202 -3.91 -18.04 -13.24
CA THR A 202 -4.31 -19.41 -13.55
C THR A 202 -5.80 -19.61 -13.21
N GLY A 203 -6.68 -19.42 -14.19
CA GLY A 203 -8.12 -19.68 -13.98
C GLY A 203 -9.01 -19.70 -15.22
N HIS A 204 -8.63 -19.00 -16.30
CA HIS A 204 -9.43 -18.98 -17.53
C HIS A 204 -8.55 -19.13 -18.77
N MET A 205 -8.82 -20.15 -19.61
CA MET A 205 -8.12 -20.38 -20.90
C MET A 205 -8.21 -19.21 -21.91
N LEU A 206 -8.96 -18.14 -21.60
CA LEU A 206 -9.19 -16.99 -22.46
C LEU A 206 -8.53 -15.70 -21.93
N ARG A 207 -7.75 -15.79 -20.86
CA ARG A 207 -7.16 -14.65 -20.17
C ARG A 207 -5.91 -14.12 -20.88
N ARG A 208 -5.82 -12.80 -21.07
CA ARG A 208 -4.80 -12.18 -21.95
C ARG A 208 -3.92 -11.11 -21.29
N VAL A 209 -4.16 -10.69 -20.05
CA VAL A 209 -3.48 -9.53 -19.43
C VAL A 209 -2.88 -9.93 -18.08
N SER A 210 -1.61 -9.60 -17.85
CA SER A 210 -0.97 -9.77 -16.54
C SER A 210 -1.42 -8.69 -15.57
N MET A 211 -1.36 -8.95 -14.26
CA MET A 211 -1.75 -7.95 -13.27
C MET A 211 -0.82 -6.73 -13.35
N VAL A 212 0.48 -6.93 -13.60
CA VAL A 212 1.43 -5.83 -13.91
C VAL A 212 0.91 -4.92 -15.03
N ASP A 213 0.40 -5.47 -16.13
CA ASP A 213 -0.08 -4.65 -17.24
C ASP A 213 -1.35 -3.85 -16.87
N TYR A 214 -2.20 -4.42 -16.01
CA TYR A 214 -3.38 -3.73 -15.51
C TYR A 214 -3.00 -2.59 -14.55
N VAL A 215 -2.06 -2.82 -13.62
CA VAL A 215 -1.50 -1.75 -12.76
C VAL A 215 -0.83 -0.67 -13.60
N GLY A 216 -0.08 -1.07 -14.63
CA GLY A 216 0.58 -0.14 -15.55
C GLY A 216 -0.40 0.79 -16.25
N LYS A 217 -1.53 0.27 -16.72
CA LYS A 217 -2.60 1.10 -17.30
C LYS A 217 -3.22 2.05 -16.27
N LEU A 218 -3.45 1.61 -15.03
CA LEU A 218 -4.02 2.46 -13.98
C LEU A 218 -3.07 3.61 -13.60
N LEU A 219 -1.79 3.31 -13.40
CA LEU A 219 -0.80 4.30 -12.93
C LEU A 219 -0.28 5.19 -14.06
N LEU A 220 -0.02 4.64 -15.24
CA LEU A 220 0.66 5.34 -16.34
C LEU A 220 -0.32 5.81 -17.43
N GLY A 221 -1.52 5.24 -17.50
CA GLY A 221 -2.53 5.56 -18.50
C GLY A 221 -2.33 4.84 -19.84
N SER A 222 -3.30 5.01 -20.75
CA SER A 222 -3.32 4.36 -22.07
C SER A 222 -2.75 5.23 -23.20
N GLY A 223 -2.36 6.48 -22.93
CA GLY A 223 -2.00 7.50 -23.94
C GLY A 223 -1.38 8.78 -23.36
N ASP A 224 -1.52 9.90 -24.10
CA ASP A 224 -0.84 11.20 -23.90
C ASP A 224 -1.08 11.84 -22.51
N GLY A 225 -0.31 11.41 -21.52
CA GLY A 225 0.16 12.23 -20.40
C GLY A 225 -0.83 12.60 -19.29
N LEU A 226 -2.15 12.38 -19.42
CA LEU A 226 -3.13 12.67 -18.34
C LEU A 226 -4.12 11.52 -18.03
N GLY A 227 -4.09 10.42 -18.78
CA GLY A 227 -5.05 9.32 -18.59
C GLY A 227 -4.81 8.46 -17.34
N GLY A 228 -3.61 8.54 -16.74
CA GLY A 228 -3.21 7.77 -15.55
C GLY A 228 -2.78 8.67 -14.38
N VAL A 229 -2.69 8.07 -13.20
CA VAL A 229 -2.33 8.75 -11.94
C VAL A 229 -1.04 9.56 -12.04
N LEU A 230 -0.01 9.03 -12.70
CA LEU A 230 1.28 9.71 -12.87
C LEU A 230 1.12 11.05 -13.59
N GLY A 231 0.32 11.07 -14.66
CA GLY A 231 0.10 12.25 -15.47
C GLY A 231 -0.56 13.39 -14.68
N VAL A 232 -1.60 13.04 -13.93
CA VAL A 232 -2.30 13.95 -13.03
C VAL A 232 -1.34 14.45 -11.94
N TYR A 233 -0.63 13.55 -11.28
CA TYR A 233 0.34 13.90 -10.25
C TYR A 233 1.43 14.85 -10.76
N GLN A 234 2.01 14.60 -11.93
CA GLN A 234 3.04 15.47 -12.51
C GLN A 234 2.50 16.86 -12.89
N ASN A 235 1.26 16.92 -13.39
CA ASN A 235 0.58 18.19 -13.67
C ASN A 235 0.40 19.02 -12.38
N LEU A 236 -0.10 18.38 -11.32
CA LEU A 236 -0.30 18.99 -10.02
C LEU A 236 1.02 19.42 -9.36
N SER A 237 2.01 18.53 -9.34
CA SER A 237 3.35 18.78 -8.78
C SER A 237 4.02 19.99 -9.42
N ARG A 238 3.97 20.11 -10.76
CA ARG A 238 4.52 21.28 -11.47
C ARG A 238 3.84 22.59 -11.06
N LYS A 239 2.52 22.58 -10.92
CA LYS A 239 1.73 23.76 -10.54
C LYS A 239 1.90 24.15 -9.08
N GLU A 240 2.10 23.17 -8.22
CA GLU A 240 2.47 23.41 -6.83
C GLU A 240 3.89 24.00 -6.73
N LEU A 241 4.83 23.51 -7.53
CA LEU A 241 6.21 24.02 -7.57
C LEU A 241 6.36 25.39 -8.26
N CYS A 242 5.32 25.94 -8.89
CA CYS A 242 5.34 27.26 -9.50
C CYS A 242 5.47 28.37 -8.43
N ARG A 243 6.71 28.51 -7.95
CA ARG A 243 7.50 29.57 -7.29
C ARG A 243 6.88 30.76 -6.55
N GLU A 244 5.58 30.94 -6.52
CA GLU A 244 4.94 32.03 -5.80
C GLU A 244 3.64 31.47 -5.23
N CYS A 245 3.62 30.99 -3.98
CA CYS A 245 2.34 30.77 -3.29
C CYS A 245 1.50 32.07 -3.16
N SER A 246 2.10 33.23 -3.49
CA SER A 246 1.45 34.52 -3.70
C SER A 246 0.79 34.71 -5.09
N ALA A 247 1.08 33.88 -6.09
CA ALA A 247 0.50 33.95 -7.45
C ALA A 247 0.01 32.60 -8.01
N GLY A 248 0.33 31.49 -7.33
CA GLY A 248 0.01 30.11 -7.70
C GLY A 248 -1.38 29.67 -7.24
N VAL A 249 -1.59 28.35 -7.19
CA VAL A 249 -2.90 27.70 -6.96
C VAL A 249 -3.63 28.17 -5.69
N LEU A 250 -2.91 28.51 -4.62
CA LEU A 250 -3.51 28.99 -3.37
C LEU A 250 -3.71 30.51 -3.34
N GLY A 251 -3.26 31.22 -4.38
CA GLY A 251 -3.31 32.67 -4.51
C GLY A 251 -4.61 33.23 -5.09
N VAL A 252 -5.64 32.41 -5.32
CA VAL A 252 -6.94 32.90 -5.86
C VAL A 252 -7.59 33.91 -4.91
N MET A 253 -7.45 33.74 -3.59
CA MET A 253 -7.93 34.75 -2.64
C MET A 253 -7.07 36.04 -2.62
N LEU A 254 -5.92 36.06 -3.30
CA LEU A 254 -5.04 37.23 -3.42
C LEU A 254 -5.43 38.15 -4.58
N ARG A 255 -6.37 37.74 -5.43
CA ARG A 255 -6.84 38.51 -6.58
C ARG A 255 -8.19 39.17 -6.26
N PRO A 256 -8.22 40.48 -5.96
CA PRO A 256 -9.44 41.17 -5.51
C PRO A 256 -10.62 41.04 -6.49
N GLU A 257 -10.32 40.89 -7.79
CA GLU A 257 -11.31 40.75 -8.86
C GLU A 257 -11.96 39.36 -8.89
N GLU A 258 -11.26 38.34 -8.40
CA GLU A 258 -11.65 36.92 -8.48
C GLU A 258 -12.19 36.35 -7.16
N VAL A 259 -12.01 37.05 -6.04
CA VAL A 259 -12.44 36.63 -4.68
C VAL A 259 -13.94 36.37 -4.56
N GLN A 260 -14.76 36.94 -5.44
CA GLN A 260 -16.21 36.69 -5.46
C GLN A 260 -16.59 35.40 -6.19
N TYR A 261 -15.70 34.86 -7.03
CA TYR A 261 -15.98 33.69 -7.84
C TYR A 261 -15.55 32.41 -7.12
N PRO A 262 -16.25 31.28 -7.34
CA PRO A 262 -15.84 29.99 -6.83
C PRO A 262 -14.41 29.63 -7.26
N SER A 263 -13.62 29.08 -6.34
CA SER A 263 -12.28 28.56 -6.64
C SER A 263 -12.35 27.54 -7.78
N GLY A 264 -11.61 27.82 -8.85
CA GLY A 264 -11.55 26.95 -10.03
C GLY A 264 -12.46 27.36 -11.20
N LEU A 265 -13.26 28.42 -11.04
CA LEU A 265 -14.02 28.98 -12.15
C LEU A 265 -13.06 29.56 -13.22
N GLY A 266 -13.27 29.18 -14.47
CA GLY A 266 -12.48 29.69 -15.61
C GLY A 266 -11.10 29.03 -15.78
N LEU A 267 -10.81 27.95 -15.03
CA LEU A 267 -9.66 27.10 -15.30
C LEU A 267 -9.80 26.40 -16.66
N ASP A 268 -8.67 26.18 -17.34
CA ASP A 268 -8.62 25.40 -18.58
C ASP A 268 -9.20 23.99 -18.36
N GLU A 269 -9.61 23.31 -19.44
CA GLU A 269 -10.15 21.93 -19.37
C GLU A 269 -9.19 20.97 -18.63
N LYS A 270 -7.88 21.19 -18.72
CA LYS A 270 -6.83 20.40 -18.07
C LYS A 270 -6.71 20.63 -16.55
N ASP A 271 -7.40 21.65 -16.05
CA ASP A 271 -7.28 22.20 -14.70
C ASP A 271 -8.63 22.21 -13.98
N MET A 272 -9.70 21.78 -14.67
CA MET A 272 -11.08 21.76 -14.19
C MET A 272 -11.24 21.09 -12.81
N PHE A 273 -10.43 20.08 -12.52
CA PHE A 273 -10.48 19.31 -11.27
C PHE A 273 -9.30 19.59 -10.32
N LEU A 274 -8.52 20.65 -10.56
CA LEU A 274 -7.32 20.99 -9.77
C LEU A 274 -7.56 20.94 -8.25
N TYR A 275 -8.57 21.65 -7.76
CA TYR A 275 -8.89 21.69 -6.32
C TYR A 275 -9.56 20.41 -5.79
N HIS A 276 -10.11 19.59 -6.68
CA HIS A 276 -10.63 18.28 -6.33
C HIS A 276 -9.50 17.27 -6.14
N ASP A 277 -8.47 17.33 -7.00
CA ASP A 277 -7.40 16.33 -7.06
C ASP A 277 -6.21 16.64 -6.15
N LEU A 278 -5.95 17.92 -5.84
CA LEU A 278 -4.88 18.34 -4.95
C LEU A 278 -4.87 17.66 -3.57
N PRO A 279 -6.02 17.51 -2.88
CA PRO A 279 -6.08 16.76 -1.63
C PRO A 279 -5.61 15.30 -1.73
N ASP A 280 -5.57 14.76 -2.95
CA ASP A 280 -5.30 13.35 -3.23
C ASP A 280 -3.87 13.11 -3.67
N MET A 281 -3.05 14.15 -3.80
CA MET A 281 -1.63 14.07 -4.17
C MET A 281 -0.83 13.08 -3.33
N SER A 282 -0.99 13.09 -2.00
CA SER A 282 -0.35 12.10 -1.11
C SER A 282 -0.83 10.68 -1.36
N ARG A 283 -2.14 10.51 -1.63
CA ARG A 283 -2.74 9.20 -1.96
C ARG A 283 -2.21 8.69 -3.30
N MET A 284 -2.15 9.55 -4.31
CA MET A 284 -1.57 9.24 -5.62
C MET A 284 -0.11 8.80 -5.50
N LEU A 285 0.69 9.52 -4.71
CA LEU A 285 2.08 9.14 -4.44
C LEU A 285 2.18 7.77 -3.74
N ALA A 286 1.30 7.50 -2.77
CA ALA A 286 1.23 6.18 -2.12
C ALA A 286 0.86 5.08 -3.13
N TRP A 287 -0.14 5.30 -3.99
CA TRP A 287 -0.53 4.35 -5.04
C TRP A 287 0.61 4.05 -6.01
N MET A 288 1.34 5.09 -6.43
CA MET A 288 2.53 4.94 -7.26
C MET A 288 3.64 4.17 -6.54
N THR A 289 3.85 4.43 -5.25
CA THR A 289 4.92 3.81 -4.44
C THR A 289 4.65 2.31 -4.21
N TRP A 290 3.47 1.96 -3.70
CA TRP A 290 3.08 0.57 -3.44
C TRP A 290 2.87 -0.22 -4.73
N GLY A 291 2.34 0.44 -5.78
CA GLY A 291 2.27 -0.13 -7.12
C GLY A 291 3.65 -0.47 -7.69
N LEU A 292 4.64 0.40 -7.52
CA LEU A 292 6.02 0.15 -7.95
C LEU A 292 6.70 -0.96 -7.13
N PHE A 293 6.45 -1.04 -5.81
CA PHE A 293 6.98 -2.13 -4.98
C PHE A 293 6.44 -3.50 -5.37
N ALA A 294 5.14 -3.57 -5.69
CA ALA A 294 4.49 -4.79 -6.16
C ALA A 294 4.89 -5.12 -7.60
N CYS A 295 5.02 -4.12 -8.47
CA CYS A 295 5.26 -4.27 -9.90
C CYS A 295 6.48 -3.46 -10.36
N PRO A 296 7.72 -3.84 -9.98
CA PRO A 296 8.91 -3.10 -10.41
C PRO A 296 9.12 -3.15 -11.93
N ASN A 297 8.59 -4.18 -12.60
CA ASN A 297 8.68 -4.37 -14.05
C ASN A 297 7.97 -3.24 -14.83
N LEU A 298 7.12 -2.44 -14.18
CA LEU A 298 6.53 -1.24 -14.75
C LEU A 298 7.57 -0.27 -15.30
N ILE A 299 8.78 -0.24 -14.72
CA ILE A 299 9.89 0.64 -15.13
C ILE A 299 10.20 0.50 -16.62
N PHE A 300 10.07 -0.70 -17.18
CA PHE A 300 10.44 -0.98 -18.56
C PHE A 300 9.32 -1.59 -19.42
N ARG A 301 8.25 -2.11 -18.83
CA ARG A 301 7.12 -2.68 -19.58
C ARG A 301 6.19 -1.64 -20.19
N HIS A 302 6.10 -0.46 -19.57
CA HIS A 302 5.20 0.61 -19.99
C HIS A 302 5.97 1.90 -20.24
N LYS A 303 5.47 2.70 -21.20
CA LYS A 303 5.93 4.07 -21.40
C LYS A 303 5.60 4.89 -20.15
N GLY A 304 6.54 5.72 -19.68
CA GLY A 304 6.36 6.46 -18.42
C GLY A 304 6.86 5.73 -17.17
N GLY A 305 7.34 4.49 -17.29
CA GLY A 305 7.77 3.69 -16.14
C GLY A 305 9.00 4.26 -15.42
N VAL A 306 9.96 4.82 -16.17
CA VAL A 306 11.14 5.49 -15.60
C VAL A 306 10.72 6.78 -14.89
N GLU A 307 9.79 7.54 -15.49
CA GLU A 307 9.23 8.75 -14.90
C GLU A 307 8.48 8.44 -13.59
N LEU A 308 7.67 7.38 -13.56
CA LEU A 308 7.03 6.88 -12.34
C LEU A 308 8.04 6.60 -11.23
N MET A 309 9.08 5.83 -11.56
CA MET A 309 10.15 5.52 -10.61
C MET A 309 10.82 6.79 -10.09
N LYS A 310 11.12 7.75 -10.97
CA LYS A 310 11.75 9.01 -10.59
C LYS A 310 10.86 9.79 -9.62
N GLU A 311 9.57 9.97 -9.91
CA GLU A 311 8.65 10.69 -9.02
C GLU A 311 8.60 10.04 -7.62
N VAL A 312 8.51 8.71 -7.56
CA VAL A 312 8.49 7.95 -6.29
C VAL A 312 9.80 8.12 -5.52
N VAL A 313 10.95 7.93 -6.18
CA VAL A 313 12.27 7.98 -5.53
C VAL A 313 12.64 9.40 -5.08
N MET A 314 12.26 10.42 -5.87
CA MET A 314 12.53 11.82 -5.54
C MET A 314 11.62 12.37 -4.43
N ALA A 315 10.45 11.77 -4.21
CA ALA A 315 9.47 12.29 -3.26
C ALA A 315 9.89 12.12 -1.79
N GLY A 316 10.71 11.11 -1.47
CA GLY A 316 11.20 10.82 -0.13
C GLY A 316 12.03 9.54 -0.08
N TRP A 317 12.64 9.27 1.07
CA TRP A 317 13.39 8.03 1.32
C TRP A 317 12.62 7.02 2.15
N ARG A 318 11.60 7.46 2.91
CA ARG A 318 10.81 6.59 3.79
C ARG A 318 9.34 6.64 3.44
N SER A 319 8.73 5.46 3.29
CA SER A 319 7.29 5.28 3.18
C SER A 319 6.78 4.67 4.47
N ASP A 320 6.20 5.51 5.34
CA ASP A 320 5.49 5.04 6.53
C ASP A 320 3.99 5.09 6.28
N GLU A 321 3.36 3.91 6.37
CA GLU A 321 1.92 3.78 6.55
C GLU A 321 1.71 3.12 7.92
N ARG A 322 1.30 3.91 8.92
CA ARG A 322 1.10 3.47 10.31
C ARG A 322 2.37 2.79 10.86
N SER A 323 2.33 1.50 11.21
CA SER A 323 3.49 0.72 11.74
C SER A 323 4.31 -0.03 10.68
N LEU A 324 4.00 0.16 9.39
CA LEU A 324 4.79 -0.39 8.30
C LEU A 324 5.76 0.68 7.78
N GLU A 325 7.02 0.52 8.13
CA GLU A 325 8.10 1.45 7.76
C GLU A 325 9.00 0.78 6.72
N LEU A 326 9.11 1.40 5.53
CA LEU A 326 9.96 0.92 4.44
C LEU A 326 10.84 2.04 3.89
N ASN A 327 12.12 1.71 3.63
CA ASN A 327 13.03 2.59 2.91
C ASN A 327 12.88 2.38 1.41
N ILE A 328 12.36 3.38 0.71
CA ILE A 328 12.04 3.30 -0.72
C ILE A 328 13.29 2.95 -1.54
N HIS A 329 14.42 3.55 -1.19
CA HIS A 329 15.65 3.40 -1.97
C HIS A 329 16.30 2.03 -1.74
N GLU A 330 16.25 1.50 -0.51
CA GLU A 330 16.76 0.16 -0.18
C GLU A 330 15.94 -0.92 -0.91
N GLU A 331 14.61 -0.83 -0.83
CA GLU A 331 13.72 -1.83 -1.47
C GLU A 331 13.89 -1.86 -3.00
N LEU A 332 14.04 -0.68 -3.62
CA LEU A 332 14.31 -0.59 -5.06
C LEU A 332 15.75 -0.98 -5.40
N TYR A 333 16.72 -0.72 -4.52
CA TYR A 333 18.09 -1.16 -4.73
C TYR A 333 18.17 -2.69 -4.80
N GLU A 334 17.47 -3.41 -3.92
CA GLU A 334 17.36 -4.87 -3.96
C GLU A 334 16.75 -5.36 -5.28
N VAL A 335 15.72 -4.69 -5.80
CA VAL A 335 15.15 -4.98 -7.13
C VAL A 335 16.21 -4.86 -8.23
N TRP A 336 17.03 -3.80 -8.21
CA TRP A 336 18.09 -3.58 -9.20
C TRP A 336 19.26 -4.57 -9.09
N HIS A 337 19.31 -5.40 -8.04
CA HIS A 337 20.29 -6.48 -7.85
C HIS A 337 19.69 -7.87 -8.04
N ASP A 338 18.37 -7.99 -8.18
CA ASP A 338 17.72 -9.25 -8.51
C ASP A 338 18.03 -9.67 -9.95
N LYS A 339 18.59 -10.88 -10.09
CA LYS A 339 18.94 -11.48 -11.38
C LYS A 339 17.71 -11.73 -12.24
N ALA A 340 16.57 -12.09 -11.65
CA ALA A 340 15.35 -12.36 -12.40
C ALA A 340 14.84 -11.06 -13.04
N PHE A 341 14.76 -9.98 -12.27
CA PHE A 341 14.40 -8.65 -12.74
C PHE A 341 15.32 -8.16 -13.87
N LEU A 342 16.65 -8.26 -13.69
CA LEU A 342 17.62 -7.83 -14.70
C LEU A 342 17.50 -8.63 -16.00
N ALA A 343 17.27 -9.94 -15.91
CA ALA A 343 17.07 -10.79 -17.08
C ALA A 343 15.78 -10.42 -17.86
N GLU A 344 14.73 -10.00 -17.16
CA GLU A 344 13.52 -9.48 -17.82
C GLU A 344 13.74 -8.11 -18.45
N LEU A 345 14.45 -7.22 -17.77
CA LEU A 345 14.81 -5.90 -18.30
C LEU A 345 15.60 -6.04 -19.60
N GLU A 346 16.64 -6.88 -19.63
CA GLU A 346 17.45 -7.14 -20.83
C GLU A 346 16.63 -7.77 -21.97
N ARG A 347 15.58 -8.55 -21.64
CA ARG A 347 14.67 -9.14 -22.63
C ARG A 347 13.70 -8.11 -23.20
N ALA A 348 13.17 -7.22 -22.36
CA ALA A 348 12.21 -6.20 -22.77
C ALA A 348 12.88 -5.01 -23.48
N VAL A 349 14.11 -4.67 -23.06
CA VAL A 349 14.90 -3.57 -23.60
C VAL A 349 16.20 -4.15 -24.18
N PRO A 350 16.24 -4.46 -25.49
CA PRO A 350 17.42 -5.05 -26.12
C PRO A 350 18.60 -4.06 -26.23
N ASP A 351 18.34 -2.74 -26.13
CA ASP A 351 19.39 -1.72 -26.13
C ASP A 351 20.07 -1.64 -24.76
N LYS A 352 21.30 -2.17 -24.69
CA LYS A 352 22.15 -2.13 -23.49
C LYS A 352 22.46 -0.71 -23.01
N LYS A 353 22.45 0.29 -23.89
CA LYS A 353 22.68 1.68 -23.51
C LYS A 353 21.47 2.19 -22.72
N LEU A 354 20.27 1.95 -23.22
CA LEU A 354 19.02 2.35 -22.54
C LEU A 354 18.84 1.65 -21.18
N CYS A 355 19.22 0.36 -21.07
CA CYS A 355 19.23 -0.34 -19.77
C CYS A 355 20.16 0.34 -18.74
N ARG A 356 21.34 0.80 -19.18
CA ARG A 356 22.26 1.55 -18.30
C ARG A 356 21.68 2.91 -17.94
N GLU A 357 21.07 3.60 -18.91
CA GLU A 357 20.40 4.88 -18.68
C GLU A 357 19.30 4.76 -17.63
N HIS A 358 18.47 3.72 -17.65
CA HIS A 358 17.45 3.49 -16.61
C HIS A 358 18.06 3.35 -15.20
N LYS A 359 19.16 2.59 -15.08
CA LYS A 359 19.89 2.43 -13.81
C LYS A 359 20.55 3.73 -13.35
N ASP A 360 21.05 4.53 -14.28
CA ASP A 360 21.66 5.82 -13.99
C ASP A 360 20.61 6.88 -13.62
N GLU A 361 19.41 6.84 -14.20
CA GLU A 361 18.26 7.67 -13.77
C GLU A 361 17.85 7.33 -12.34
N PHE A 362 17.82 6.05 -11.96
CA PHE A 362 17.55 5.65 -10.57
C PHE A 362 18.56 6.25 -9.59
N ARG A 363 19.87 6.16 -9.90
CA ARG A 363 20.93 6.75 -9.07
C ARG A 363 20.81 8.28 -8.97
N ARG A 364 20.58 8.95 -10.10
CA ARG A 364 20.38 10.41 -10.13
C ARG A 364 19.15 10.85 -9.35
N ALA A 365 18.07 10.05 -9.36
CA ALA A 365 16.88 10.33 -8.56
C ALA A 365 17.16 10.22 -7.05
N ILE A 366 17.94 9.23 -6.61
CA ILE A 366 18.40 9.12 -5.21
C ILE A 366 19.22 10.34 -4.82
N GLU A 367 20.21 10.71 -5.64
CA GLU A 367 21.07 11.87 -5.39
C GLU A 367 20.24 13.17 -5.27
N HIS A 368 19.25 13.35 -6.15
CA HIS A 368 18.32 14.48 -6.07
C HIS A 368 17.51 14.45 -4.76
N CYS A 369 16.96 13.29 -4.37
CA CYS A 369 16.21 13.15 -3.14
C CYS A 369 17.04 13.55 -1.91
N VAL A 370 18.29 13.10 -1.83
CA VAL A 370 19.16 13.35 -0.68
C VAL A 370 19.66 14.79 -0.65
N CYS A 371 20.07 15.33 -1.79
CA CYS A 371 20.72 16.64 -1.86
C CYS A 371 19.74 17.82 -1.96
N ALA A 372 18.61 17.66 -2.65
CA ALA A 372 17.71 18.76 -3.01
C ALA A 372 16.36 18.72 -2.28
N ALA A 373 15.80 17.54 -2.00
CA ALA A 373 14.45 17.43 -1.46
C ALA A 373 14.27 18.13 -0.10
N PRO A 374 15.20 18.06 0.88
CA PRO A 374 15.03 18.73 2.17
C PRO A 374 14.91 20.25 2.04
N ALA A 375 15.76 20.86 1.20
CA ALA A 375 15.74 22.31 0.96
C ALA A 375 14.45 22.75 0.23
N LEU A 376 14.03 21.97 -0.78
CA LEU A 376 12.79 22.23 -1.52
C LEU A 376 11.55 22.12 -0.63
N ARG A 377 11.51 21.12 0.24
CA ARG A 377 10.42 20.92 1.22
C ARG A 377 10.37 22.04 2.25
N ALA A 378 11.52 22.48 2.76
CA ALA A 378 11.59 23.63 3.67
C ALA A 378 11.06 24.92 3.02
N GLN A 379 11.43 25.17 1.76
CA GLN A 379 10.89 26.31 1.00
C GLN A 379 9.37 26.20 0.79
N ARG A 380 8.88 25.01 0.45
CA ARG A 380 7.44 24.73 0.29
C ARG A 380 6.66 24.96 1.58
N GLN A 381 7.18 24.49 2.71
CA GLN A 381 6.58 24.72 4.03
C GLN A 381 6.47 26.20 4.36
N GLN A 382 7.53 26.98 4.13
CA GLN A 382 7.49 28.44 4.36
C GLN A 382 6.45 29.14 3.46
N ALA A 383 6.35 28.71 2.21
CA ALA A 383 5.39 29.27 1.26
C ALA A 383 3.94 28.90 1.64
N LEU A 384 3.69 27.66 2.06
CA LEU A 384 2.38 27.21 2.54
C LEU A 384 1.96 27.93 3.83
N LEU A 385 2.87 28.12 4.79
CA LEU A 385 2.59 28.86 6.02
C LEU A 385 2.17 30.30 5.73
N SER A 386 2.86 30.94 4.78
CA SER A 386 2.53 32.30 4.33
C SER A 386 1.14 32.36 3.69
N ALA A 387 0.83 31.40 2.80
CA ALA A 387 -0.49 31.32 2.15
C ALA A 387 -1.62 31.03 3.14
N LEU A 388 -1.45 30.06 4.04
CA LEU A 388 -2.44 29.70 5.06
C LEU A 388 -2.74 30.84 6.02
N SER A 389 -1.71 31.59 6.43
CA SER A 389 -1.88 32.75 7.32
C SER A 389 -2.76 33.81 6.66
N LEU A 390 -2.57 34.02 5.35
CA LEU A 390 -3.32 35.01 4.59
C LEU A 390 -4.77 34.55 4.34
N ILE A 391 -4.96 33.29 3.93
CA ILE A 391 -6.30 32.67 3.80
C ILE A 391 -7.07 32.79 5.13
N LEU A 392 -6.41 32.47 6.26
CA LEU A 392 -7.02 32.55 7.58
C LEU A 392 -7.46 33.99 7.91
N HIS A 393 -6.60 34.98 7.65
CA HIS A 393 -6.91 36.38 7.92
C HIS A 393 -8.12 36.86 7.09
N GLN A 394 -8.16 36.54 5.80
CA GLN A 394 -9.28 36.90 4.93
C GLN A 394 -10.60 36.22 5.32
N LEU A 395 -10.54 34.96 5.76
CA LEU A 395 -11.72 34.25 6.27
C LEU A 395 -12.20 34.81 7.62
N GLN A 396 -11.29 35.34 8.45
CA GLN A 396 -11.66 36.03 9.69
C GLN A 396 -12.37 37.35 9.41
N ASP A 397 -11.90 38.11 8.42
CA ASP A 397 -12.52 39.38 8.01
C ASP A 397 -13.88 39.15 7.32
N CYS A 398 -13.94 38.14 6.44
CA CYS A 398 -15.13 37.82 5.64
C CYS A 398 -15.43 36.30 5.65
N PRO A 399 -16.11 35.78 6.68
CA PRO A 399 -16.42 34.34 6.79
C PRO A 399 -17.24 33.77 5.63
N ALA A 400 -18.03 34.61 4.95
CA ALA A 400 -18.83 34.22 3.78
C ALA A 400 -17.99 33.73 2.60
N LEU A 401 -16.71 34.12 2.51
CA LEU A 401 -15.78 33.66 1.47
C LEU A 401 -15.45 32.16 1.58
N LEU A 402 -15.74 31.53 2.72
CA LEU A 402 -15.57 30.10 2.88
C LEU A 402 -16.42 29.29 1.90
N GLY A 403 -17.62 29.77 1.53
CA GLY A 403 -18.50 29.09 0.58
C GLY A 403 -17.86 28.89 -0.80
N PRO A 404 -17.56 29.97 -1.55
CA PRO A 404 -16.97 29.88 -2.89
C PRO A 404 -15.55 29.29 -2.88
N HIS A 405 -14.81 29.39 -1.77
CA HIS A 405 -13.42 28.95 -1.70
C HIS A 405 -13.18 27.71 -0.83
N LEU A 406 -14.23 26.98 -0.44
CA LEU A 406 -14.09 25.73 0.31
C LEU A 406 -13.12 24.73 -0.36
N PRO A 407 -13.15 24.53 -1.70
CA PRO A 407 -12.20 23.64 -2.36
C PRO A 407 -10.74 24.08 -2.17
N LEU A 408 -10.46 25.38 -2.27
CA LEU A 408 -9.12 25.93 -2.05
C LEU A 408 -8.65 25.74 -0.61
N VAL A 409 -9.52 26.00 0.37
CA VAL A 409 -9.21 25.78 1.79
C VAL A 409 -8.90 24.31 2.05
N ARG A 410 -9.71 23.39 1.50
CA ARG A 410 -9.48 21.94 1.60
C ARG A 410 -8.13 21.54 1.01
N SER A 411 -7.79 22.06 -0.18
CA SER A 411 -6.49 21.81 -0.81
C SER A 411 -5.33 22.35 0.03
N ALA A 412 -5.43 23.58 0.53
CA ALA A 412 -4.39 24.17 1.36
C ALA A 412 -4.12 23.35 2.63
N LEU A 413 -5.18 22.90 3.31
CA LEU A 413 -5.06 22.04 4.50
C LEU A 413 -4.47 20.67 4.17
N ALA A 414 -4.84 20.07 3.03
CA ALA A 414 -4.29 18.79 2.61
C ALA A 414 -2.77 18.89 2.31
N LEU A 415 -2.34 19.92 1.59
CA LEU A 415 -0.92 20.17 1.32
C LEU A 415 -0.13 20.40 2.62
N ALA A 416 -0.70 21.14 3.57
CA ALA A 416 -0.10 21.37 4.88
C ALA A 416 0.05 20.08 5.70
N ARG A 417 -0.99 19.25 5.73
CA ARG A 417 -0.97 17.92 6.36
C ARG A 417 0.12 17.05 5.74
N ASP A 418 0.22 17.05 4.41
CA ASP A 418 1.16 16.21 3.68
C ASP A 418 2.62 16.62 3.95
N GLU A 419 2.91 17.92 4.04
CA GLU A 419 4.21 18.43 4.45
C GLU A 419 4.55 18.09 5.90
N ALA A 420 3.59 18.24 6.83
CA ALA A 420 3.79 17.86 8.22
C ALA A 420 4.07 16.35 8.36
N ALA A 421 3.28 15.51 7.67
CA ALA A 421 3.48 14.07 7.63
C ALA A 421 4.82 13.68 6.98
N TRP A 422 5.23 14.36 5.92
CA TRP A 422 6.55 14.14 5.31
C TRP A 422 7.67 14.47 6.30
N PHE A 423 7.61 15.63 6.95
CA PHE A 423 8.59 16.08 7.93
C PHE A 423 8.75 15.07 9.08
N VAL A 424 7.65 14.61 9.68
CA VAL A 424 7.67 13.64 10.79
C VAL A 424 8.34 12.33 10.37
N ARG A 425 8.00 11.79 9.19
CA ARG A 425 8.57 10.54 8.68
C ARG A 425 10.07 10.64 8.38
N HIS A 426 10.52 11.83 7.97
CA HIS A 426 11.87 12.10 7.47
C HIS A 426 12.77 12.79 8.51
N GLN A 427 12.39 12.78 9.80
CA GLN A 427 13.28 13.25 10.88
C GLN A 427 14.49 12.33 11.06
N ALA A 428 14.30 11.03 10.82
CA ALA A 428 15.41 10.09 10.83
C ALA A 428 16.32 10.37 9.62
N PRO A 429 17.66 10.40 9.81
CA PRO A 429 18.59 10.65 8.73
C PRO A 429 18.46 9.58 7.65
N PHE A 430 18.79 9.96 6.42
CA PHE A 430 18.88 9.04 5.30
C PHE A 430 19.76 7.82 5.67
N PRO A 431 19.28 6.57 5.50
CA PRO A 431 20.10 5.39 5.75
C PRO A 431 21.34 5.43 4.85
N ARG A 432 22.52 5.29 5.46
CA ARG A 432 23.81 5.44 4.78
C ARG A 432 24.20 4.23 3.94
#